data_AF-A0A8I0GY46-F1
#
_entry.id   AF-A0A8I0GY46-F1
#
_cell.length_a   1.000
_cell.length_b   1.000
_cell.length_c   1.000
_cell.angle_alpha   90.00
_cell.angle_beta   90.00
_cell.angle_gamma   90.00
#
_symmetry.space_group_name_H-M   'P 1'
#
loop_
_entity.id
_entity.type
_entity.pdbx_description
1 polymer ?
#
loop_
_entity_poly.entity_id
_entity_poly.type
_entity_poly.pdbx_seq_one_letter_code
_entity_poly.pdbx_strand_id
1 'polypeptide(L)'
;HWGQAQLDTGALLCADTLRFHIRADSDSPADQTVKLAVRDAVLAYADARCTAQDKPAALRWAAENLPALELTARAVLARRG
;
A
#
# COMPACT_ATOMS: atom_id res chain seq x y z
N HIS A 1 13.65 28.80 -6.05
CA HIS A 1 13.17 28.01 -7.20
C HIS A 1 13.18 26.50 -6.97
N TRP A 2 14.07 25.92 -6.17
CA TRP A 2 14.09 24.47 -5.88
C TRP A 2 13.08 24.00 -4.81
N GLY A 3 12.92 24.77 -3.73
CA GLY A 3 11.97 24.41 -2.66
C GLY A 3 10.51 24.36 -3.13
N GLN A 4 10.09 25.29 -3.99
CA GLN A 4 8.73 25.30 -4.54
C GLN A 4 8.48 24.10 -5.46
N ALA A 5 9.42 23.79 -6.36
CA ALA A 5 9.31 22.62 -7.25
C ALA A 5 9.21 21.30 -6.47
N GLN A 6 9.90 21.17 -5.34
CA GLN A 6 9.81 19.98 -4.47
C GLN A 6 8.44 19.87 -3.79
N LEU A 7 7.88 20.99 -3.31
CA LEU A 7 6.53 21.02 -2.71
C LEU A 7 5.46 20.68 -3.76
N ASP A 8 5.57 21.26 -4.95
CA ASP A 8 4.63 21.03 -6.05
C ASP A 8 4.68 19.56 -6.50
N THR A 9 5.88 18.99 -6.61
CA THR A 9 6.06 17.56 -6.91
C THR A 9 5.44 16.68 -5.83
N GLY A 10 5.65 17.02 -4.55
CA GLY A 10 5.05 16.30 -3.43
C GLY A 10 3.52 16.36 -3.43
N ALA A 11 2.95 17.52 -3.77
CA ALA A 11 1.51 17.71 -3.86
C ALA A 11 0.89 16.88 -5.00
N LEU A 12 1.52 16.86 -6.19
CA LEU A 12 1.09 16.04 -7.32
C LEU A 12 1.14 14.55 -6.99
N LEU A 13 2.24 14.07 -6.40
CA LEU A 13 2.36 12.67 -5.97
C LEU A 13 1.29 12.30 -4.93
N CYS A 14 1.00 13.17 -3.97
CA CYS A 14 -0.06 12.93 -2.98
C CYS A 14 -1.46 12.94 -3.61
N ALA A 15 -1.69 13.77 -4.64
CA ALA A 15 -2.98 13.86 -5.29
C ALA A 15 -3.35 12.56 -6.03
N ASP A 16 -2.38 11.91 -6.68
CA ASP A 16 -2.65 10.82 -7.61
C ASP A 16 -2.19 9.44 -7.13
N THR A 17 -1.58 9.35 -5.95
CA THR A 17 -1.12 8.07 -5.38
C THR A 17 -2.04 7.59 -4.26
N LEU A 18 -2.59 6.38 -4.41
CA LEU A 18 -3.15 5.63 -3.29
C LEU A 18 -2.00 4.96 -2.51
N ARG A 19 -1.95 5.17 -1.19
CA ARG A 19 -0.89 4.65 -0.31
C ARG A 19 -1.45 3.63 0.67
N PHE A 20 -0.83 2.44 0.72
CA PHE A 20 -1.09 1.44 1.75
C PHE A 20 -0.06 1.56 2.87
N HIS A 21 -0.54 1.66 4.11
CA HIS A 21 0.32 1.69 5.29
C HIS A 21 0.39 0.31 5.93
N ILE A 22 1.57 -0.32 5.86
CA ILE A 22 1.86 -1.58 6.57
C ILE A 22 2.78 -1.26 7.75
N ARG A 23 2.30 -1.54 8.96
CA ARG A 23 3.05 -1.36 10.21
C ARG A 23 3.72 -2.68 10.60
N ALA A 24 4.99 -2.60 10.98
CA ALA A 24 5.71 -3.71 11.60
C ALA A 24 5.41 -3.73 13.11
N ASP A 25 5.52 -4.90 13.72
CA ASP A 25 5.33 -5.04 15.17
C ASP A 25 6.41 -4.31 15.97
N SER A 26 7.66 -4.38 15.50
CA SER A 26 8.79 -3.61 16.02
C SER A 26 9.78 -3.17 14.93
N ASP A 27 10.84 -2.46 15.32
CA ASP A 27 11.96 -2.11 14.46
C ASP A 27 12.99 -3.24 14.30
N SER A 28 12.73 -4.43 14.85
CA SER A 28 13.59 -5.58 14.67
C SER A 28 13.74 -5.95 13.19
N PRO A 29 14.91 -6.44 12.73
CA PRO A 29 15.08 -6.90 11.36
C PRO A 29 14.07 -8.00 10.94
N ALA A 30 13.65 -8.84 11.88
CA ALA A 30 12.65 -9.88 11.65
C ALA A 30 11.28 -9.26 11.31
N ASP A 31 10.80 -8.33 12.13
CA ASP A 31 9.49 -7.70 11.92
C ASP A 31 9.46 -6.80 10.68
N GLN A 32 10.58 -6.14 10.37
CA GLN A 32 10.71 -5.40 9.12
C GLN A 32 10.67 -6.34 7.90
N THR A 33 11.29 -7.53 7.98
CA THR A 33 11.21 -8.53 6.91
C THR A 33 9.77 -9.00 6.68
N VAL A 34 9.03 -9.26 7.77
CA VAL A 34 7.61 -9.63 7.69
C VAL A 34 6.79 -8.51 7.06
N LYS A 35 7.00 -7.26 7.48
CA LYS A 35 6.34 -6.08 6.89
C LYS A 35 6.60 -5.94 5.40
N LEU A 36 7.84 -6.13 4.93
CA LEU A 36 8.17 -6.07 3.49
C LEU A 36 7.44 -7.18 2.73
N ALA A 37 7.39 -8.39 3.26
CA ALA A 37 6.66 -9.49 2.64
C ALA A 37 5.14 -9.23 2.56
N VAL A 38 4.54 -8.65 3.62
CA VAL A 38 3.13 -8.25 3.62
C VAL A 38 2.89 -7.15 2.58
N ARG A 39 3.74 -6.12 2.54
CA ARG A 39 3.69 -5.05 1.53
C ARG A 39 3.69 -5.63 0.11
N ASP A 40 4.65 -6.50 -0.18
CA ASP A 40 4.83 -7.03 -1.54
C ASP A 40 3.61 -7.86 -1.96
N ALA A 41 3.03 -8.66 -1.05
CA ALA A 41 1.83 -9.43 -1.35
C ALA A 41 0.58 -8.55 -1.55
N VAL A 42 0.41 -7.52 -0.73
CA VAL A 42 -0.71 -6.56 -0.88
C VAL A 42 -0.60 -5.80 -2.20
N LEU A 43 0.61 -5.36 -2.57
CA LEU A 43 0.86 -4.70 -3.85
C LEU A 43 0.60 -5.64 -5.03
N ALA A 44 1.08 -6.88 -4.98
CA ALA A 44 0.82 -7.88 -6.03
C ALA A 44 -0.67 -8.21 -6.18
N TYR A 45 -1.42 -8.28 -5.08
CA TYR A 45 -2.87 -8.44 -5.13
C TYR A 45 -3.54 -7.23 -5.79
N ALA A 46 -3.18 -6.01 -5.37
CA ALA A 46 -3.76 -4.80 -5.92
C ALA A 46 -3.47 -4.66 -7.42
N ASP A 47 -2.22 -4.89 -7.83
CA ASP A 47 -1.79 -4.85 -9.24
C ASP A 47 -2.59 -5.83 -10.11
N ALA A 48 -2.80 -7.06 -9.64
CA ALA A 48 -3.49 -8.08 -10.41
C ALA A 48 -5.04 -7.98 -10.40
N ARG A 49 -5.65 -7.08 -9.61
CA ARG A 49 -7.12 -7.03 -9.41
C ARG A 49 -7.71 -5.63 -9.54
N CYS A 50 -6.94 -4.57 -9.36
CA CYS A 50 -7.43 -3.21 -9.50
C CYS A 50 -7.63 -2.88 -10.97
N THR A 51 -8.88 -2.59 -11.34
CA THR A 51 -9.24 -2.17 -12.71
C THR A 51 -9.47 -0.67 -12.81
N ALA A 52 -9.30 0.07 -11.71
CA ALA A 52 -9.55 1.50 -11.65
C ALA A 52 -8.61 2.27 -12.59
N GLN A 53 -9.19 3.17 -13.37
CA GLN A 53 -8.47 4.01 -14.34
C GLN A 53 -8.31 5.44 -13.85
N ASP A 54 -9.00 5.81 -12.77
CA ASP A 54 -8.99 7.15 -12.20
C ASP A 54 -9.02 7.10 -10.67
N LYS A 55 -8.76 8.26 -10.06
CA LYS A 55 -8.69 8.42 -8.61
C LYS A 55 -10.00 8.05 -7.90
N PRO A 56 -11.20 8.53 -8.30
CA PRO A 56 -12.44 8.13 -7.66
C PRO A 56 -12.68 6.60 -7.71
N ALA A 57 -12.39 5.97 -8.85
CA ALA A 57 -12.52 4.52 -9.00
C ALA A 57 -11.49 3.78 -8.14
N ALA A 58 -10.25 4.27 -8.03
CA ALA A 58 -9.22 3.65 -7.21
C ALA A 58 -9.58 3.70 -5.72
N LEU A 59 -10.13 4.82 -5.26
CA LEU A 59 -10.63 4.98 -3.88
C LEU A 59 -11.81 4.04 -3.58
N ARG A 60 -12.79 3.95 -4.49
CA ARG A 60 -13.92 3.01 -4.34
C ARG A 60 -13.44 1.56 -4.33
N TRP A 61 -12.62 1.18 -5.30
CA TRP A 61 -12.06 -0.17 -5.40
C TRP A 61 -11.31 -0.53 -4.12
N ALA A 62 -10.47 0.37 -3.60
CA ALA A 62 -9.71 0.12 -2.37
C ALA A 62 -10.61 -0.06 -1.15
N ALA A 63 -11.67 0.75 -1.03
CA ALA A 63 -12.64 0.62 0.06
C ALA A 63 -13.42 -0.70 -0.01
N GLU A 64 -13.89 -1.08 -1.19
CA GLU A 64 -14.64 -2.33 -1.43
C GLU A 64 -13.76 -3.57 -1.24
N ASN A 65 -12.48 -3.49 -1.61
CA ASN A 65 -11.53 -4.60 -1.54
C ASN A 65 -10.70 -4.63 -0.25
N LEU A 66 -10.94 -3.71 0.70
CA LEU A 66 -10.23 -3.67 1.98
C LEU A 66 -10.22 -5.04 2.69
N PRO A 67 -11.34 -5.79 2.79
CA PRO A 67 -11.33 -7.11 3.41
C PRO A 67 -10.38 -8.11 2.72
N ALA A 68 -10.28 -8.06 1.38
CA ALA A 68 -9.42 -8.96 0.61
C ALA A 68 -7.94 -8.56 0.72
N LEU A 69 -7.64 -7.25 0.75
CA LEU A 69 -6.31 -6.73 1.02
C LEU A 69 -5.83 -7.15 2.42
N GLU A 70 -6.69 -7.02 3.43
CA GLU A 70 -6.38 -7.47 4.79
C GLU A 70 -6.24 -8.99 4.89
N LEU A 71 -7.07 -9.76 4.19
CA LEU A 71 -6.94 -11.22 4.15
C LEU A 71 -5.60 -11.63 3.52
N THR A 72 -5.18 -10.95 2.46
CA THR A 72 -3.87 -11.15 1.83
C THR A 72 -2.75 -10.89 2.84
N ALA A 73 -2.83 -9.78 3.58
CA ALA A 73 -1.88 -9.46 4.63
C ALA A 73 -1.84 -10.54 5.73
N ARG A 74 -3.01 -10.93 6.28
CA ARG A 74 -3.14 -11.97 7.31
C ARG A 74 -2.59 -13.32 6.85
N ALA A 75 -2.79 -13.69 5.58
CA ALA A 75 -2.27 -14.93 5.03
C ALA A 75 -0.73 -14.95 4.93
N VAL A 76 -0.09 -13.79 4.74
CA VAL A 76 1.38 -13.69 4.79
C VAL A 76 1.87 -13.72 6.24
N LEU A 77 1.20 -12.97 7.13
CA LEU A 77 1.52 -12.95 8.56
C LEU A 77 1.49 -14.35 9.16
N ALA A 78 0.42 -15.12 8.91
CA ALA A 78 0.26 -16.48 9.43
C ALA A 78 1.33 -17.49 8.94
N ARG A 79 2.05 -17.20 7.85
CA ARG A 79 3.12 -18.06 7.33
C ARG A 79 4.51 -17.66 7.83
N ARG A 80 4.65 -16.48 8.43
CA ARG A 80 5.94 -15.87 8.78
C ARG A 80 6.06 -15.48 10.26
N GLY A 81 4.93 -15.43 10.97
CA GLY A 81 4.87 -15.34 12.43
C GLY A 81 4.85 -16.71 13.10
#